data_AF-A0A814LT23-F1
#
_entry.id   AF-A0A814LT23-F1
#
_cell.length_a   1.000
_cell.length_b   1.000
_cell.length_c   1.000
_cell.angle_alpha   90.00
_cell.angle_beta   90.00
_cell.angle_gamma   90.00
#
_symmetry.space_group_name_H-M   'P 1'
#
loop_
_entity.id
_entity.type
_entity.pdbx_description
1 polymer ?
#
loop_
_entity_poly.entity_id
_entity_poly.type
_entity_poly.pdbx_seq_one_letter_code
_entity_poly.pdbx_strand_id
1 'polypeptide(L)' 'GEWAGLCKRDKDGKARKVVGCSCVVVKDFGDDTPAHDHLQEYIKKNKNAA' A
#
# COMPACT_ATOMS: atom_id res chain seq x y z
N GLY A 1 2.94 -4.65 8.70
CA GLY A 1 3.80 -4.11 7.64
C GLY A 1 4.17 -5.12 6.58
N GLU A 2 3.55 -6.31 6.54
CA GLU A 2 3.84 -7.32 5.53
C GLU A 2 3.62 -6.80 4.10
N TRP A 3 2.46 -6.18 3.86
CA TRP A 3 2.10 -5.54 2.59
C TRP A 3 2.96 -4.32 2.23
N ALA A 4 3.62 -3.72 3.23
CA ALA A 4 4.58 -2.63 3.03
C ALA A 4 6.01 -3.16 2.79
N GLY A 5 6.20 -4.48 2.65
CA GLY A 5 7.51 -5.11 2.46
C GLY A 5 8.33 -5.28 3.75
N LEU A 6 7.77 -4.91 4.91
CA LEU A 6 8.42 -5.07 6.22
C LEU A 6 8.22 -6.50 6.77
N CYS A 7 8.55 -7.50 5.96
CA CYS A 7 8.62 -8.90 6.36
C CYS A 7 9.79 -9.61 5.68
N LYS A 8 10.16 -10.78 6.17
CA LYS A 8 11.06 -11.71 5.48
C LYS A 8 10.22 -12.86 4.94
N ARG A 9 10.42 -13.21 3.68
CA ARG A 9 9.70 -14.32 3.04
C ARG A 9 10.57 -15.56 3.05
N ASP A 10 10.06 -16.66 3.59
CA ASP A 10 10.75 -17.95 3.54
C ASP A 10 10.61 -18.60 2.17
N LYS A 11 11.36 -19.69 1.93
CA LYS A 11 11.39 -20.42 0.65
C LYS A 11 10.00 -20.90 0.18
N ASP A 12 9.08 -21.10 1.12
CA ASP A 12 7.69 -21.53 0.88
C ASP A 12 6.73 -20.35 0.61
N GLY A 13 7.25 -19.12 0.54
CA GLY A 13 6.44 -17.92 0.27
C GLY A 13 5.72 -17.35 1.49
N LYS A 14 5.78 -18.00 2.65
CA LYS A 14 5.16 -17.52 3.89
C LYS A 14 5.94 -16.36 4.49
N ALA A 15 5.23 -15.32 4.92
CA ALA A 15 5.83 -14.18 5.62
C ALA A 15 6.18 -14.54 7.07
N ARG A 16 7.40 -14.20 7.47
CA ARG A 16 7.92 -14.35 8.82
C ARG A 16 8.63 -13.07 9.25
N LYS A 17 8.77 -12.87 10.57
CA LYS A 17 9.38 -11.67 11.16
C LYS A 17 8.72 -10.37 10.63
N VAL A 18 7.39 -10.36 10.59
CA VAL A 18 6.61 -9.21 10.15
C VAL A 18 6.75 -8.10 11.19
N VAL A 19 7.16 -6.91 10.75
CA VAL A 19 7.17 -5.72 11.60
C VAL A 19 5.86 -4.95 11.40
N GLY A 20 5.27 -4.52 12.51
CA GLY A 20 4.11 -3.63 12.52
C GLY A 20 4.47 -2.29 11.87
N CYS A 21 3.59 -1.78 11.02
CA CYS A 21 3.78 -0.47 10.42
C CYS A 21 2.57 0.37 10.81
N SER A 22 2.80 1.53 11.45
CA SER A 22 1.75 2.43 11.91
C SER A 22 1.32 3.40 10.81
N CYS A 23 2.24 3.87 9.97
CA CYS A 23 1.96 4.75 8.85
C CYS A 23 2.92 4.48 7.68
N VAL A 24 2.41 4.64 6.47
CA VAL A 24 3.17 4.55 5.23
C VAL A 24 2.81 5.73 4.33
N VAL A 25 3.79 6.23 3.57
CA VAL A 25 3.59 7.30 2.59
C VAL A 25 4.18 6.82 1.27
N VAL A 26 3.37 6.83 0.21
CA VAL A 26 3.84 6.51 -1.14
C VAL A 26 4.48 7.75 -1.74
N LYS A 27 5.76 7.66 -2.11
CA LYS A 27 6.51 8.77 -2.72
C LYS A 27 6.44 8.78 -4.24
N ASP A 28 6.42 7.59 -4.83
CA ASP A 28 6.45 7.37 -6.26
C ASP A 28 5.63 6.12 -6.56
N PHE A 29 4.69 6.24 -7.50
CA PHE A 29 3.80 5.13 -7.91
C PHE A 29 4.36 4.38 -9.14
N GLY A 30 5.45 4.84 -9.75
CA GLY A 30 5.99 4.33 -10.99
C GLY A 30 5.13 4.74 -12.18
N ASP A 31 4.44 3.75 -12.75
CA ASP A 31 3.61 3.92 -13.93
C ASP A 31 2.17 4.33 -13.59
N ASP A 32 1.60 5.18 -14.46
CA ASP A 32 0.20 5.55 -14.35
C ASP A 32 -0.68 4.38 -14.81
N THR A 33 -1.43 3.83 -13.86
CA THR A 33 -2.28 2.66 -14.09
C THR A 33 -3.74 3.05 -13.86
N PRO A 34 -4.70 2.46 -14.60
CA PRO A 34 -6.12 2.76 -14.41
C PRO A 34 -6.63 2.47 -12.98
N ALA A 35 -5.94 1.57 -12.26
CA ALA A 35 -6.22 1.32 -10.84
C ALA A 35 -5.85 2.52 -9.96
N HIS A 36 -4.73 3.20 -10.25
CA HIS A 36 -4.29 4.39 -9.53
C HIS A 36 -5.28 5.55 -9.72
N ASP A 37 -5.71 5.81 -10.95
CA ASP A 37 -6.72 6.83 -11.26
C ASP A 37 -8.02 6.62 -10.50
N HIS A 38 -8.57 5.41 -10.57
CA HIS A 38 -9.80 5.05 -9.87
C HIS A 38 -9.68 5.26 -8.34
N LEU A 39 -8.53 4.88 -7.77
CA LEU A 39 -8.27 5.04 -6.34
C LEU A 39 -8.16 6.52 -5.95
N GLN A 40 -7.46 7.31 -6.76
CA GLN A 40 -7.36 8.76 -6.54
C GLN A 40 -8.72 9.45 -6.63
N GLU A 41 -9.54 9.13 -7.63
CA GLU A 41 -10.89 9.67 -7.76
C GLU A 41 -11.77 9.33 -6.55
N TYR A 42 -11.73 8.08 -6.10
CA TYR A 42 -12.48 7.64 -4.92
C TYR A 42 -12.09 8.43 -3.66
N ILE A 43 -10.78 8.57 -3.42
CA ILE A 43 -10.26 9.33 -2.28
C ILE A 43 -10.64 10.82 -2.38
N LYS A 44 -10.58 11.42 -3.59
CA LYS A 44 -10.99 12.81 -3.83
C LYS A 44 -12.48 13.01 -3.57
N LYS A 45 -13.34 12.09 -4.03
CA LYS A 45 -14.81 12.15 -3.81
C LYS A 45 -15.16 12.08 -2.32
N ASN A 46 -14.46 11.24 -1.56
CA ASN A 46 -14.74 11.05 -0.13
C ASN A 46 -14.07 12.08 0.80
N LYS A 47 -13.13 12.89 0.30
CA LYS A 47 -12.53 13.99 1.06
C LYS A 47 -13.54 15.06 1.50
N ASN A 48 -14.68 15.14 0.84
CA ASN A 48 -15.72 16.13 1.11
C ASN A 48 -16.78 15.63 2.11
N ALA A 49 -16.63 14.41 2.65
CA ALA A 49 -17.56 13.81 3.60
C ALA A 49 -17.11 13.96 5.07
N ALA A 50 -16.21 14.90 5.36
CA ALA A 50 -15.73 15.24 6.70
C ALA A 50 -16.13 16.67 7.09
#